data_AF-H0YX19-F1
#
_entry.id   AF-H0YX19-F1
#
_cell.length_a   1.000
_cell.length_b   1.000
_cell.length_c   1.000
_cell.angle_alpha   90.00
_cell.angle_beta   90.00
_cell.angle_gamma   90.00
#
_symmetry.space_group_name_H-M   'P 1'
#
loop_
_entity.id
_entity.type
_entity.pdbx_description
1 polymer ?
#
loop_
_entity_poly.entity_id
_entity_poly.type
_entity_poly.pdbx_seq_one_letter_code
_entity_poly.pdbx_strand_id
1 'polypeptide(L)'
;MEEDSSPPVSTHTMDVDALQKLIHLLQATDDPLIQEQALITLSNSAAFSVNQDVIRNLDGLSVIGGMLSNCVPKVKEKALNALNNLSMNIKNQEEIQVFITQVCRTVESAPLNSDVQLAGLRLLTNMSVTSDYHQKMINSIPCFLHLLSEGTERTQIQVLKVLVNLSANPAMTVHLLRAQVPSMVLLFDSCVNRDILVRALVFAANLKKNMNDEEGIVIEEYNEDSVFFTLCRDSAPFAQRLASLLHHPDTEVKEQVVRILTQ
;
A
#
# COMPACT_ATOMS: atom_id res chain seq x y z
N MET A 1 -35.49 -36.75 22.52
CA MET A 1 -35.26 -35.29 22.62
C MET A 1 -34.08 -35.16 23.56
N GLU A 2 -32.88 -34.85 23.13
CA GLU A 2 -32.48 -33.89 22.10
C GLU A 2 -31.41 -34.50 21.18
N GLU A 3 -31.61 -34.35 19.87
CA GLU A 3 -30.54 -34.53 18.88
C GLU A 3 -29.62 -33.31 18.98
N ASP A 4 -28.35 -33.54 19.30
CA ASP A 4 -27.29 -32.54 19.15
C ASP A 4 -27.00 -32.36 17.66
N SER A 5 -27.85 -31.57 17.01
CA SER A 5 -27.65 -31.09 15.64
C SER A 5 -26.71 -29.89 15.66
N SER A 6 -25.43 -30.15 15.88
CA SER A 6 -24.39 -29.19 15.53
C SER A 6 -24.40 -28.97 14.00
N PRO A 7 -24.55 -27.74 13.49
CA PRO A 7 -24.53 -27.50 12.05
C PRO A 7 -23.13 -27.80 11.50
N PRO A 8 -23.00 -28.27 10.24
CA PRO A 8 -21.69 -28.48 9.66
C PRO A 8 -20.99 -27.12 9.56
N VAL A 9 -19.85 -26.98 10.23
CA VAL A 9 -18.91 -25.89 9.97
C VAL A 9 -18.50 -26.07 8.51
N SER A 10 -19.00 -25.22 7.61
CA SER A 10 -18.58 -25.28 6.21
C SER A 10 -17.12 -24.83 6.14
N THR A 11 -16.21 -25.78 6.23
CA THR A 11 -14.82 -25.61 5.87
C THR A 11 -14.77 -25.43 4.36
N HIS A 12 -14.98 -24.19 3.89
CA HIS A 12 -14.79 -23.81 2.49
C HIS A 12 -13.29 -23.78 2.14
N THR A 13 -12.61 -24.89 2.39
CA THR A 13 -11.26 -25.15 1.89
C THR A 13 -11.44 -25.70 0.48
N MET A 14 -10.84 -25.05 -0.52
CA MET A 14 -10.87 -25.64 -1.85
C MET A 14 -9.96 -26.87 -1.88
N ASP A 15 -10.37 -27.88 -2.62
CA ASP A 15 -9.57 -29.06 -2.85
C ASP A 15 -8.24 -28.70 -3.55
N VAL A 16 -7.14 -29.35 -3.14
CA VAL A 16 -5.79 -29.10 -3.67
C VAL A 16 -5.75 -29.33 -5.18
N ASP A 17 -6.43 -30.38 -5.64
CA ASP A 17 -6.54 -30.69 -7.07
C ASP A 17 -7.26 -29.59 -7.85
N ALA A 18 -8.24 -28.93 -7.23
CA ALA A 18 -8.96 -27.81 -7.85
C ALA A 18 -8.05 -26.57 -7.96
N LEU A 19 -7.29 -26.26 -6.91
CA LEU A 19 -6.29 -25.18 -6.94
C LEU A 19 -5.22 -25.43 -8.02
N GLN A 20 -4.71 -26.65 -8.08
CA GLN A 20 -3.71 -27.02 -9.09
C GLN A 20 -4.26 -26.91 -10.52
N LYS A 21 -5.51 -27.36 -10.76
CA LYS A 21 -6.17 -27.19 -12.06
C LYS A 21 -6.33 -25.72 -12.46
N LEU A 22 -6.66 -24.83 -11.51
CA LEU A 22 -6.76 -23.38 -11.79
C LEU A 22 -5.40 -22.76 -12.12
N ILE A 23 -4.35 -23.14 -11.41
CA ILE A 23 -2.98 -22.66 -11.68
C ILE A 23 -2.52 -23.13 -13.07
N HIS A 24 -2.73 -24.41 -13.39
CA HIS A 24 -2.43 -24.93 -14.73
C HIS A 24 -3.26 -24.25 -15.82
N LEU A 25 -4.54 -23.96 -15.56
CA LEU A 25 -5.39 -23.26 -16.50
C LEU A 25 -4.84 -21.87 -16.83
N LEU A 26 -4.34 -21.12 -15.84
CA LEU A 26 -3.70 -19.83 -16.05
C LEU A 26 -2.45 -19.91 -16.93
N GLN A 27 -1.67 -20.99 -16.81
CA GLN A 27 -0.47 -21.19 -17.62
C GLN A 27 -0.81 -21.62 -19.06
N ALA A 28 -1.93 -22.31 -19.25
CA ALA A 28 -2.28 -22.95 -20.51
C ALA A 28 -3.15 -22.08 -21.43
N THR A 29 -3.68 -20.95 -20.93
CA THR A 29 -4.63 -20.12 -21.69
C THR A 29 -4.15 -18.69 -21.86
N ASP A 30 -4.34 -18.16 -23.06
CA ASP A 30 -4.18 -16.74 -23.39
C ASP A 30 -5.51 -15.99 -23.43
N ASP A 31 -6.64 -16.66 -23.15
CA ASP A 31 -7.97 -16.03 -23.14
C ASP A 31 -8.13 -15.17 -21.88
N PRO A 32 -8.28 -13.83 -22.01
CA PRO A 32 -8.38 -12.94 -20.86
C PRO A 32 -9.59 -13.23 -19.97
N LEU A 33 -10.72 -13.70 -20.53
CA LEU A 33 -11.91 -14.01 -19.74
C LEU A 33 -11.69 -15.22 -18.84
N ILE A 34 -11.01 -16.24 -19.37
CA ILE A 34 -10.64 -17.44 -18.61
C ILE A 34 -9.61 -17.07 -17.54
N GLN A 35 -8.59 -16.28 -17.89
CA GLN A 35 -7.58 -15.79 -16.94
C GLN A 35 -8.22 -15.00 -15.81
N GLU A 36 -9.11 -14.04 -16.13
CA GLU A 36 -9.85 -13.27 -15.13
C GLU A 36 -10.63 -14.17 -14.17
N GLN A 37 -11.40 -15.12 -14.69
CA GLN A 37 -12.23 -15.99 -13.86
C GLN A 37 -11.39 -16.91 -12.98
N ALA A 38 -10.29 -17.45 -13.49
CA ALA A 38 -9.37 -18.27 -12.72
C ALA A 38 -8.69 -17.46 -11.61
N LEU A 39 -8.24 -16.23 -11.90
CA LEU A 39 -7.65 -15.32 -10.91
C LEU A 39 -8.65 -14.89 -9.84
N ILE A 40 -9.92 -14.62 -10.20
CA ILE A 40 -10.98 -14.31 -9.22
C ILE A 40 -11.18 -15.50 -8.27
N THR A 41 -11.27 -16.71 -8.81
CA THR A 41 -11.44 -17.92 -7.99
C THR A 41 -10.24 -18.16 -7.07
N LEU A 42 -9.02 -18.01 -7.58
CA LEU A 42 -7.79 -18.10 -6.78
C LEU A 42 -7.73 -17.01 -5.70
N SER A 43 -8.10 -15.77 -6.04
CA SER A 43 -8.15 -14.65 -5.10
C SER A 43 -9.12 -14.90 -3.94
N ASN A 44 -10.31 -15.41 -4.24
CA ASN A 44 -11.30 -15.76 -3.20
C ASN A 44 -10.81 -16.94 -2.35
N SER A 45 -10.17 -17.92 -2.97
CA SER A 45 -9.58 -19.06 -2.25
C SER A 45 -8.46 -18.63 -1.32
N ALA A 46 -7.62 -17.69 -1.75
CA ALA A 46 -6.54 -17.12 -0.95
C ALA A 46 -7.01 -16.28 0.24
N ALA A 47 -8.30 -15.99 0.39
CA ALA A 47 -8.84 -15.37 1.60
C ALA A 47 -8.78 -16.32 2.82
N PHE A 48 -8.66 -17.63 2.59
CA PHE A 48 -8.46 -18.64 3.62
C PHE A 48 -6.97 -18.94 3.79
N SER A 49 -6.45 -18.81 5.01
CA SER A 49 -5.00 -18.96 5.31
C SER A 49 -4.43 -20.31 4.87
N VAL A 50 -5.16 -21.41 5.04
CA VAL A 50 -4.73 -22.76 4.61
C VAL A 50 -4.45 -22.80 3.11
N ASN A 51 -5.27 -22.14 2.30
CA ASN A 51 -5.09 -22.13 0.85
C ASN A 51 -3.90 -21.26 0.43
N GLN A 52 -3.49 -20.28 1.24
CA GLN A 52 -2.34 -19.42 0.92
C GLN A 52 -1.05 -20.22 0.86
N ASP A 53 -0.85 -21.15 1.80
CA ASP A 53 0.30 -22.05 1.81
C ASP A 53 0.22 -23.09 0.67
N VAL A 54 -0.97 -23.64 0.41
CA VAL A 54 -1.18 -24.60 -0.69
C VAL A 54 -0.88 -23.96 -2.05
N ILE A 55 -1.38 -22.74 -2.31
CA ILE A 55 -1.12 -22.02 -3.56
C ILE A 55 0.38 -21.74 -3.74
N ARG A 56 1.09 -21.37 -2.67
CA ARG A 56 2.55 -21.21 -2.71
C ARG A 56 3.25 -22.52 -3.06
N ASN A 57 2.90 -23.61 -2.37
CA ASN A 57 3.52 -24.93 -2.59
C ASN A 57 3.22 -25.52 -3.99
N LEU A 58 2.21 -25.00 -4.69
CA LEU A 58 1.88 -25.34 -6.08
C LEU A 58 2.49 -24.37 -7.10
N ASP A 59 3.51 -23.60 -6.71
CA ASP A 59 4.17 -22.55 -7.52
C ASP A 59 3.23 -21.42 -8.00
N GLY A 60 2.04 -21.31 -7.40
CA GLY A 60 0.99 -20.40 -7.85
C GLY A 60 1.36 -18.93 -7.72
N LEU A 61 2.23 -18.56 -6.78
CA LEU A 61 2.70 -17.17 -6.64
C LEU A 61 3.44 -16.70 -7.89
N SER A 62 4.32 -17.56 -8.43
CA SER A 62 5.10 -17.26 -9.63
C SER A 62 4.19 -17.14 -10.87
N VAL A 63 3.21 -18.02 -11.00
CA VAL A 63 2.23 -18.03 -12.10
C VAL A 63 1.37 -16.77 -12.08
N ILE A 64 0.80 -16.43 -10.91
CA ILE A 64 -0.04 -15.24 -10.75
C ILE A 64 0.80 -13.96 -10.97
N GLY A 65 2.03 -13.91 -10.43
CA GLY A 65 2.95 -12.80 -10.65
C GLY A 65 3.37 -12.62 -12.11
N GLY A 66 3.48 -13.71 -12.88
CA GLY A 66 3.73 -13.68 -14.32
C GLY A 66 2.68 -12.89 -15.10
N MET A 67 1.42 -12.87 -14.62
CA MET A 67 0.32 -12.15 -15.26
C MET A 67 0.46 -10.62 -15.20
N LEU A 68 1.43 -10.08 -14.43
CA LEU A 68 1.65 -8.62 -14.31
C LEU A 68 2.36 -8.01 -15.53
N SER A 69 3.08 -8.80 -16.32
CA SER A 69 3.94 -8.25 -17.39
C SER A 69 3.15 -7.96 -18.67
N ASN A 70 2.48 -8.96 -19.25
CA ASN A 70 1.96 -8.89 -20.63
C ASN A 70 0.45 -9.13 -20.76
N CYS A 71 -0.32 -9.08 -19.67
CA CYS A 71 -1.76 -9.27 -19.74
C CYS A 71 -2.53 -7.95 -19.89
N VAL A 72 -3.78 -8.04 -20.32
CA VAL A 72 -4.68 -6.87 -20.40
C VAL A 72 -4.93 -6.28 -18.99
N PRO A 73 -5.27 -4.98 -18.87
CA PRO A 73 -5.43 -4.31 -17.57
C PRO A 73 -6.32 -5.06 -16.58
N LYS A 74 -7.42 -5.64 -17.06
CA LYS A 74 -8.37 -6.35 -16.20
C LYS A 74 -7.80 -7.64 -15.61
N VAL A 75 -6.99 -8.39 -16.36
CA VAL A 75 -6.24 -9.55 -15.85
C VAL A 75 -5.19 -9.11 -14.83
N LYS A 76 -4.45 -8.01 -15.11
CA LYS A 76 -3.47 -7.46 -14.15
C LYS A 76 -4.14 -7.08 -12.83
N GLU A 77 -5.31 -6.43 -12.89
CA GLU A 77 -6.10 -6.11 -11.70
C GLU A 77 -6.44 -7.35 -10.87
N LYS A 78 -6.91 -8.43 -11.50
CA LYS A 78 -7.25 -9.67 -10.79
C LYS A 78 -6.02 -10.38 -10.23
N ALA A 79 -4.89 -10.35 -10.94
CA ALA A 79 -3.63 -10.88 -10.45
C ALA A 79 -3.12 -10.11 -9.23
N LEU A 80 -3.17 -8.78 -9.26
CA LEU A 80 -2.81 -7.92 -8.12
C LEU A 80 -3.70 -8.18 -6.91
N ASN A 81 -5.01 -8.34 -7.10
CA ASN A 81 -5.93 -8.68 -6.01
C ASN A 81 -5.64 -10.08 -5.41
N ALA A 82 -5.35 -11.07 -6.25
CA ALA A 82 -4.96 -12.41 -5.78
C ALA A 82 -3.66 -12.35 -4.97
N LEU A 83 -2.62 -11.68 -5.48
CA LEU A 83 -1.36 -11.47 -4.77
C LEU A 83 -1.55 -10.70 -3.47
N ASN A 84 -2.43 -9.70 -3.44
CA ASN A 84 -2.76 -8.96 -2.22
C ASN A 84 -3.29 -9.90 -1.12
N ASN A 85 -4.22 -10.80 -1.45
CA ASN A 85 -4.73 -11.77 -0.48
C ASN A 85 -3.65 -12.77 -0.05
N LEU A 86 -2.84 -13.25 -1.02
CA LEU A 86 -1.74 -14.19 -0.75
C LEU A 86 -0.64 -13.57 0.11
N SER A 87 -0.41 -12.25 0.00
CA SER A 87 0.58 -11.51 0.78
C SER A 87 0.22 -11.33 2.25
N MET A 88 -0.97 -11.74 2.69
CA MET A 88 -1.33 -11.78 4.11
C MET A 88 -0.52 -12.84 4.89
N ASN A 89 0.11 -13.79 4.19
CA ASN A 89 1.04 -14.76 4.76
C ASN A 89 2.48 -14.28 4.59
N ILE A 90 3.22 -14.16 5.69
CA ILE A 90 4.60 -13.65 5.70
C ILE A 90 5.53 -14.49 4.81
N LYS A 91 5.40 -15.82 4.81
CA LYS A 91 6.22 -16.69 3.94
C LYS A 91 5.90 -16.47 2.47
N ASN A 92 4.66 -16.14 2.12
CA ASN A 92 4.32 -15.77 0.75
C ASN A 92 4.97 -14.43 0.36
N GLN A 93 5.10 -13.48 1.30
CA GLN A 93 5.76 -12.21 1.01
C GLN A 93 7.23 -12.40 0.59
N GLU A 94 7.94 -13.36 1.18
CA GLU A 94 9.33 -13.70 0.83
C GLU A 94 9.50 -14.07 -0.65
N GLU A 95 8.47 -14.68 -1.25
CA GLU A 95 8.44 -15.00 -2.68
C GLU A 95 7.84 -13.87 -3.52
N ILE A 96 6.78 -13.21 -3.05
CA ILE A 96 6.09 -12.12 -3.77
C ILE A 96 6.99 -10.89 -3.94
N GLN A 97 7.95 -10.65 -3.03
CA GLN A 97 8.81 -9.46 -3.04
C GLN A 97 9.57 -9.23 -4.35
N VAL A 98 9.80 -10.28 -5.14
CA VAL A 98 10.44 -10.16 -6.46
C VAL A 98 9.61 -9.32 -7.44
N PHE A 99 8.29 -9.25 -7.24
CA PHE A 99 7.37 -8.50 -8.09
C PHE A 99 7.20 -7.03 -7.67
N ILE A 100 7.69 -6.59 -6.50
CA ILE A 100 7.44 -5.23 -5.99
C ILE A 100 7.79 -4.15 -7.01
N THR A 101 8.99 -4.23 -7.62
CA THR A 101 9.41 -3.25 -8.63
C THR A 101 8.50 -3.26 -9.87
N GLN A 102 7.98 -4.43 -10.27
CA GLN A 102 7.02 -4.53 -11.37
C GLN A 102 5.63 -3.99 -10.99
N VAL A 103 5.19 -4.21 -9.75
CA VAL A 103 3.94 -3.65 -9.22
C VAL A 103 4.03 -2.13 -9.17
N CYS A 104 5.15 -1.58 -8.68
CA CYS A 104 5.46 -0.15 -8.71
C CYS A 104 5.33 0.45 -10.13
N ARG A 105 5.97 -0.16 -11.14
CA ARG A 105 5.83 0.26 -12.55
C ARG A 105 4.39 0.14 -13.06
N THR A 106 3.66 -0.87 -12.61
CA THR A 106 2.25 -1.07 -12.98
C THR A 106 1.37 0.03 -12.38
N VAL A 107 1.61 0.44 -11.14
CA VAL A 107 0.92 1.57 -10.49
C VAL A 107 1.21 2.89 -11.20
N GLU A 108 2.47 3.12 -11.58
CA GLU A 108 2.93 4.34 -12.26
C GLU A 108 2.37 4.47 -13.69
N SER A 109 2.30 3.37 -14.43
CA SER A 109 1.82 3.37 -15.82
C SER A 109 0.30 3.25 -15.96
N ALA A 110 -0.41 2.84 -14.92
CA ALA A 110 -1.86 2.69 -14.97
C ALA A 110 -2.56 4.06 -15.03
N PRO A 111 -3.72 4.17 -15.71
CA PRO A 111 -4.51 5.40 -15.70
C PRO A 111 -4.84 5.84 -14.27
N LEU A 112 -4.77 7.15 -14.02
CA LEU A 112 -5.05 7.75 -12.72
C LEU A 112 -6.41 7.29 -12.19
N ASN A 113 -6.44 6.82 -10.93
CA ASN A 113 -7.61 6.28 -10.23
C ASN A 113 -8.17 4.95 -10.76
N SER A 114 -7.49 4.28 -11.69
CA SER A 114 -7.94 2.99 -12.21
C SER A 114 -7.91 1.87 -11.16
N ASP A 115 -8.72 0.83 -11.36
CA ASP A 115 -8.74 -0.32 -10.46
C ASP A 115 -7.40 -1.07 -10.42
N VAL A 116 -6.64 -1.10 -11.52
CA VAL A 116 -5.27 -1.64 -11.55
C VAL A 116 -4.35 -0.87 -10.61
N GLN A 117 -4.41 0.46 -10.66
CA GLN A 117 -3.60 1.32 -9.79
C GLN A 117 -3.95 1.07 -8.31
N LEU A 118 -5.24 0.97 -7.99
CA LEU A 118 -5.71 0.72 -6.64
C LEU A 118 -5.38 -0.69 -6.14
N ALA A 119 -5.47 -1.71 -7.00
CA ALA A 119 -5.09 -3.08 -6.66
C ALA A 119 -3.58 -3.19 -6.39
N GLY A 120 -2.75 -2.49 -7.19
CA GLY A 120 -1.31 -2.40 -6.97
C GLY A 120 -0.95 -1.74 -5.65
N LEU A 121 -1.57 -0.59 -5.33
CA LEU A 121 -1.35 0.12 -4.07
C LEU A 121 -1.77 -0.71 -2.84
N ARG A 122 -2.83 -1.52 -2.93
CA ARG A 122 -3.24 -2.44 -1.87
C ARG A 122 -2.18 -3.52 -1.61
N LEU A 123 -1.67 -4.15 -2.67
CA LEU A 123 -0.58 -5.11 -2.54
C LEU A 123 0.67 -4.45 -1.93
N LEU A 124 1.05 -3.26 -2.41
CA LEU A 124 2.20 -2.52 -1.85
C LEU A 124 2.00 -2.13 -0.38
N THR A 125 0.75 -1.88 0.05
CA THR A 125 0.44 -1.64 1.46
C THR A 125 0.79 -2.86 2.30
N ASN A 126 0.39 -4.06 1.89
CA ASN A 126 0.72 -5.30 2.60
C ASN A 126 2.24 -5.58 2.58
N MET A 127 2.88 -5.39 1.42
CA MET A 127 4.32 -5.61 1.24
C MET A 127 5.19 -4.55 1.91
N SER A 128 4.62 -3.46 2.44
CA SER A 128 5.33 -2.44 3.22
C SER A 128 5.04 -2.53 4.72
N VAL A 129 4.28 -3.53 5.19
CA VAL A 129 4.12 -3.73 6.64
C VAL A 129 5.47 -4.08 7.30
N THR A 130 6.34 -4.80 6.58
CA THR A 130 7.71 -5.07 7.01
C THR A 130 8.70 -4.18 6.27
N SER A 131 9.74 -3.74 6.99
CA SER A 131 10.78 -2.85 6.45
C SER A 131 11.68 -3.51 5.39
N ASP A 132 11.69 -4.84 5.33
CA ASP A 132 12.63 -5.65 4.54
C ASP A 132 12.60 -5.30 3.04
N TYR A 133 11.46 -4.80 2.56
CA TYR A 133 11.23 -4.54 1.15
C TYR A 133 11.14 -3.07 0.80
N HIS A 134 11.25 -2.15 1.77
CA HIS A 134 11.04 -0.72 1.53
C HIS A 134 12.01 -0.14 0.47
N GLN A 135 13.25 -0.61 0.45
CA GLN A 135 14.27 -0.17 -0.53
C GLN A 135 13.83 -0.39 -1.98
N LYS A 136 13.00 -1.40 -2.26
CA LYS A 136 12.46 -1.69 -3.60
C LYS A 136 11.45 -0.64 -4.09
N MET A 137 10.95 0.20 -3.19
CA MET A 137 9.91 1.21 -3.46
C MET A 137 10.45 2.64 -3.54
N ILE A 138 11.74 2.88 -3.24
CA ILE A 138 12.34 4.23 -3.20
C ILE A 138 12.09 5.00 -4.50
N ASN A 139 12.34 4.37 -5.64
CA ASN A 139 12.21 5.01 -6.95
C ASN A 139 10.76 5.37 -7.31
N SER A 140 9.77 4.84 -6.57
CA SER A 140 8.35 5.11 -6.78
C SER A 140 7.77 6.15 -5.83
N ILE A 141 8.55 6.65 -4.86
CA ILE A 141 8.11 7.72 -3.95
C ILE A 141 7.57 8.95 -4.70
N PRO A 142 8.23 9.48 -5.76
CA PRO A 142 7.67 10.59 -6.52
C PRO A 142 6.31 10.28 -7.15
N CYS A 143 6.14 9.07 -7.68
CA CYS A 143 4.86 8.61 -8.22
C CYS A 143 3.79 8.57 -7.12
N PHE A 144 4.10 8.01 -5.95
CA PHE A 144 3.16 7.98 -4.82
C PHE A 144 2.73 9.39 -4.41
N LEU A 145 3.67 10.34 -4.30
CA LEU A 145 3.34 11.72 -3.97
C LEU A 145 2.50 12.41 -5.04
N HIS A 146 2.75 12.15 -6.32
CA HIS A 146 1.89 12.63 -7.40
C HIS A 146 0.46 12.09 -7.28
N LEU A 147 0.31 10.80 -7.00
CA LEU A 147 -1.02 10.18 -6.76
C LEU A 147 -1.70 10.70 -5.50
N LEU A 148 -0.93 11.14 -4.49
CA LEU A 148 -1.48 11.81 -3.32
C LEU A 148 -2.04 13.20 -3.66
N SER A 149 -1.42 13.94 -4.59
CA SER A 149 -1.89 15.26 -5.00
C SER A 149 -3.08 15.20 -5.97
N GLU A 150 -3.04 14.32 -6.97
CA GLU A 150 -4.00 14.30 -8.09
C GLU A 150 -5.08 13.20 -7.96
N GLY A 151 -4.88 12.26 -7.05
CA GLY A 151 -5.77 11.11 -6.87
C GLY A 151 -7.11 11.50 -6.23
N THR A 152 -8.12 10.66 -6.50
CA THR A 152 -9.37 10.66 -5.72
C THR A 152 -9.10 10.29 -4.27
N GLU A 153 -10.04 10.58 -3.35
CA GLU A 153 -9.92 10.19 -1.95
C GLU A 153 -9.59 8.70 -1.76
N ARG A 154 -10.20 7.82 -2.60
CA ARG A 154 -9.92 6.38 -2.58
C ARG A 154 -8.45 6.07 -2.89
N THR A 155 -7.85 6.75 -3.85
CA THR A 155 -6.44 6.61 -4.22
C THR A 155 -5.53 7.20 -3.15
N GLN A 156 -5.83 8.42 -2.69
CA GLN A 156 -5.07 9.12 -1.65
C GLN A 156 -4.96 8.29 -0.37
N ILE A 157 -6.06 7.66 0.07
CA ILE A 157 -6.05 6.77 1.23
C ILE A 157 -5.10 5.59 1.04
N GLN A 158 -5.10 4.93 -0.13
CA GLN A 158 -4.20 3.79 -0.37
C GLN A 158 -2.74 4.22 -0.45
N VAL A 159 -2.46 5.33 -1.13
CA VAL A 159 -1.12 5.93 -1.20
C VAL A 159 -0.60 6.27 0.19
N LEU A 160 -1.41 6.93 1.02
CA LEU A 160 -1.02 7.29 2.39
C LEU A 160 -0.74 6.07 3.26
N LYS A 161 -1.44 4.94 3.07
CA LYS A 161 -1.11 3.70 3.78
C LYS A 161 0.30 3.22 3.46
N VAL A 162 0.69 3.23 2.17
CA VAL A 162 2.06 2.90 1.75
C VAL A 162 3.05 3.92 2.35
N LEU A 163 2.79 5.22 2.21
CA LEU A 163 3.70 6.26 2.69
C LEU A 163 3.89 6.25 4.21
N VAL A 164 2.85 5.97 5.00
CA VAL A 164 2.91 5.84 6.46
C VAL A 164 3.78 4.64 6.86
N ASN A 165 3.61 3.51 6.19
CA ASN A 165 4.45 2.33 6.41
C ASN A 165 5.92 2.65 6.09
N LEU A 166 6.19 3.27 4.94
CA LEU A 166 7.55 3.66 4.56
C LEU A 166 8.15 4.66 5.56
N SER A 167 7.42 5.68 6.00
CA SER A 167 7.92 6.70 6.93
C SER A 167 8.18 6.19 8.34
N ALA A 168 7.54 5.07 8.73
CA ALA A 168 7.84 4.42 10.01
C ALA A 168 9.26 3.80 10.05
N ASN A 169 9.93 3.64 8.90
CA ASN A 169 11.31 3.15 8.81
C ASN A 169 12.28 4.34 8.66
N PRO A 170 13.16 4.61 9.64
CA PRO A 170 14.15 5.69 9.56
C PRO A 170 15.00 5.69 8.29
N ALA A 171 15.37 4.52 7.77
CA ALA A 171 16.16 4.38 6.54
C ALA A 171 15.46 4.94 5.28
N MET A 172 14.15 5.19 5.33
CA MET A 172 13.38 5.78 4.24
C MET A 172 13.26 7.30 4.34
N THR A 173 13.56 7.87 5.52
CA THR A 173 13.33 9.29 5.85
C THR A 173 13.98 10.21 4.84
N VAL A 174 15.27 10.01 4.54
CA VAL A 174 16.00 10.86 3.59
C VAL A 174 15.38 10.83 2.19
N HIS A 175 14.91 9.67 1.73
CA HIS A 175 14.29 9.53 0.42
C HIS A 175 12.92 10.20 0.34
N LEU A 176 12.12 10.08 1.41
CA LEU A 176 10.82 10.73 1.51
C LEU A 176 10.95 12.26 1.61
N LEU A 177 11.90 12.75 2.42
CA LEU A 177 12.15 14.17 2.62
C LEU A 177 12.64 14.89 1.35
N ARG A 178 13.47 14.24 0.53
CA ARG A 178 13.98 14.79 -0.73
C ARG A 178 12.93 14.87 -1.83
N ALA A 179 11.88 14.05 -1.76
CA ALA A 179 10.90 13.96 -2.83
C ALA A 179 10.08 15.25 -2.93
N GLN A 180 9.76 15.66 -4.16
CA GLN A 180 9.01 16.88 -4.43
C GLN A 180 7.52 16.59 -4.46
N VAL A 181 6.74 17.46 -3.83
CA VAL A 181 5.28 17.36 -3.78
C VAL A 181 4.69 18.75 -3.59
N PRO A 182 4.34 19.42 -4.69
CA PRO A 182 3.67 20.71 -4.62
C PRO A 182 2.40 20.59 -3.76
N SER A 183 2.15 21.60 -2.96
CA SER A 183 0.89 21.76 -2.22
C SER A 183 0.57 20.68 -1.18
N MET A 184 1.55 19.89 -0.71
CA MET A 184 1.32 18.90 0.36
C MET A 184 0.72 19.52 1.64
N VAL A 185 1.00 20.80 1.91
CA VAL A 185 0.41 21.54 3.04
C VAL A 185 -1.13 21.59 2.99
N LEU A 186 -1.74 21.48 1.81
CA LEU A 186 -3.20 21.50 1.64
C LEU A 186 -3.89 20.25 2.21
N LEU A 187 -3.15 19.16 2.43
CA LEU A 187 -3.67 17.94 3.07
C LEU A 187 -3.99 18.16 4.56
N PHE A 188 -3.48 19.23 5.16
CA PHE A 188 -3.62 19.55 6.59
C PHE A 188 -4.67 20.63 6.82
N ASP A 189 -5.87 20.44 6.29
CA ASP A 189 -7.01 21.33 6.47
C ASP A 189 -8.18 20.57 7.09
N SER A 190 -8.99 21.24 7.92
CA SER A 190 -10.18 20.65 8.56
C SER A 190 -11.26 20.21 7.56
N CYS A 191 -11.23 20.70 6.33
CA CYS A 191 -12.16 20.32 5.27
C CYS A 191 -11.74 19.03 4.56
N VAL A 192 -10.51 18.55 4.78
CA VAL A 192 -10.00 17.31 4.19
C VAL A 192 -10.69 16.12 4.85
N ASN A 193 -10.98 15.09 4.07
CA ASN A 193 -11.51 13.84 4.59
C ASN A 193 -10.69 13.34 5.79
N ARG A 194 -11.37 13.06 6.91
CA ARG A 194 -10.76 12.64 8.17
C ARG A 194 -9.71 11.54 8.00
N ASP A 195 -10.01 10.53 7.18
CA ASP A 195 -9.16 9.36 6.99
C ASP A 195 -7.86 9.67 6.24
N ILE A 196 -7.89 10.69 5.38
CA ILE A 196 -6.73 11.24 4.68
C ILE A 196 -5.93 12.09 5.67
N LEU A 197 -6.61 13.01 6.36
CA LEU A 197 -6.00 13.94 7.30
C LEU A 197 -5.22 13.21 8.40
N VAL A 198 -5.83 12.22 9.06
CA VAL A 198 -5.16 11.43 10.12
C VAL A 198 -3.91 10.75 9.58
N ARG A 199 -3.97 10.12 8.40
CA ARG A 199 -2.81 9.42 7.83
C ARG A 199 -1.72 10.38 7.36
N ALA A 200 -2.08 11.54 6.82
CA ALA A 200 -1.13 12.60 6.48
C ALA A 200 -0.42 13.12 7.74
N LEU A 201 -1.13 13.29 8.86
CA LEU A 201 -0.54 13.66 10.15
C LEU A 201 0.39 12.57 10.69
N VAL A 202 -0.01 11.29 10.62
CA VAL A 202 0.89 10.17 11.02
C VAL A 202 2.13 10.13 10.15
N PHE A 203 2.00 10.32 8.84
CA PHE A 203 3.13 10.39 7.91
C PHE A 203 4.11 11.51 8.31
N ALA A 204 3.60 12.73 8.54
CA ALA A 204 4.39 13.87 8.98
C ALA A 204 5.05 13.65 10.35
N ALA A 205 4.32 13.06 11.31
CA ALA A 205 4.83 12.74 12.63
C ALA A 205 5.98 11.73 12.59
N ASN A 206 5.89 10.70 11.75
CA ASN A 206 6.97 9.72 11.60
C ASN A 206 8.23 10.38 11.03
N LEU A 207 8.09 11.24 10.00
CA LEU A 207 9.24 11.94 9.41
C LEU A 207 9.91 12.87 10.43
N LYS A 208 9.15 13.69 11.15
CA LYS A 208 9.71 14.57 12.19
C LYS A 208 10.43 13.80 13.28
N LYS A 209 9.83 12.71 13.77
CA LYS A 209 10.45 11.85 14.78
C LYS A 209 11.83 11.37 14.32
N ASN A 210 11.89 10.76 13.13
CA ASN A 210 13.13 10.20 12.62
C ASN A 210 14.20 11.27 12.39
N MET A 211 13.79 12.51 12.07
CA MET A 211 14.71 13.64 11.97
C MET A 211 15.33 14.06 13.29
N ASN A 212 14.58 14.00 14.39
CA ASN A 212 15.09 14.36 15.71
C ASN A 212 16.00 13.26 16.30
N ASP A 213 15.75 12.00 15.92
CA ASP A 213 16.53 10.83 16.37
C ASP A 213 17.87 10.68 15.60
N GLU A 214 17.97 11.17 14.36
CA GLU A 214 19.18 11.11 13.55
C GLU A 214 20.01 12.41 13.70
N GLU A 215 20.97 12.41 14.65
CA GLU A 215 22.06 13.40 14.73
C GLU A 215 22.89 13.35 13.42
N GLY A 216 22.48 14.12 12.42
CA GLY A 216 23.24 14.25 11.17
C GLY A 216 22.52 13.79 9.91
N ILE A 217 21.20 13.97 9.80
CA ILE A 217 20.62 14.18 8.46
C ILE A 217 21.35 15.39 7.88
N VAL A 218 22.33 15.07 7.03
CA VAL A 218 23.18 16.03 6.36
C VAL A 218 22.24 17.06 5.75
N ILE A 219 22.49 18.33 6.05
CA ILE A 219 21.86 19.48 5.40
C ILE A 219 22.30 19.41 3.93
N GLU A 220 21.66 18.54 3.17
CA GLU A 220 21.73 18.55 1.73
C GLU A 220 20.80 19.66 1.23
N GLU A 221 21.10 20.17 0.05
CA GLU A 221 20.26 21.15 -0.63
C GLU A 221 18.94 20.49 -1.03
N TYR A 222 17.96 20.54 -0.13
CA TYR A 222 16.58 20.18 -0.43
C TYR A 222 15.98 21.21 -1.38
N ASN A 223 15.25 20.73 -2.38
CA ASN A 223 14.46 21.59 -3.26
C ASN A 223 13.35 22.31 -2.45
N GLU A 224 12.98 23.53 -2.84
CA GLU A 224 11.91 24.29 -2.17
C GLU A 224 10.55 23.57 -2.23
N ASP A 225 10.29 22.76 -3.26
CA ASP A 225 9.07 21.96 -3.40
C ASP A 225 9.15 20.59 -2.70
N SER A 226 10.19 20.36 -1.89
CA SER A 226 10.38 19.09 -1.19
C SER A 226 9.44 18.89 0.00
N VAL A 227 9.22 17.63 0.36
CA VAL A 227 8.53 17.24 1.62
C VAL A 227 9.23 17.88 2.82
N PHE A 228 10.56 17.92 2.83
CA PHE A 228 11.34 18.55 3.89
C PHE A 228 10.98 20.03 4.10
N PHE A 229 10.96 20.82 3.04
CA PHE A 229 10.64 22.25 3.12
C PHE A 229 9.20 22.46 3.60
N THR A 230 8.28 21.58 3.18
CA THR A 230 6.87 21.69 3.55
C THR A 230 6.61 21.32 5.02
N LEU A 231 7.20 20.24 5.53
CA LEU A 231 6.82 19.65 6.82
C LEU A 231 7.81 19.88 7.97
N CYS A 232 9.10 20.06 7.67
CA CYS A 232 10.16 20.00 8.68
C CYS A 232 10.90 21.33 8.87
N ARG A 233 11.14 22.10 7.80
CA ARG A 233 11.88 23.38 7.88
C ARG A 233 10.99 24.53 8.33
N ASP A 234 10.77 24.70 9.64
CA ASP A 234 10.06 25.86 10.26
C ASP A 234 8.95 26.46 9.38
N SER A 235 8.15 25.57 8.80
CA SER A 235 7.23 25.93 7.72
C SER A 235 6.05 26.66 8.34
N ALA A 236 6.07 28.00 8.24
CA ALA A 236 5.00 28.83 8.75
C ALA A 236 3.61 28.39 8.24
N PRO A 237 3.43 28.02 6.95
CA PRO A 237 2.16 27.46 6.47
C PRO A 237 1.76 26.17 7.19
N PHE A 238 2.68 25.22 7.37
CA PHE A 238 2.37 23.96 8.05
C PHE A 238 2.08 24.17 9.54
N ALA A 239 2.86 25.02 10.22
CA ALA A 239 2.62 25.38 11.61
C ALA A 239 1.23 26.04 11.80
N GLN A 240 0.82 26.91 10.88
CA GLN A 240 -0.52 27.52 10.89
C GLN A 240 -1.62 26.47 10.70
N ARG A 241 -1.42 25.51 9.78
CA ARG A 241 -2.34 24.38 9.58
C ARG A 241 -2.49 23.55 10.86
N LEU A 242 -1.38 23.16 11.49
CA LEU A 242 -1.38 22.41 12.76
C LEU A 242 -2.10 23.19 13.87
N ALA A 243 -1.84 24.49 14.01
CA ALA A 243 -2.51 25.33 15.00
C ALA A 243 -4.04 25.37 14.80
N SER A 244 -4.51 25.45 13.55
CA SER A 244 -5.94 25.35 13.24
C SER A 244 -6.51 23.98 13.62
N LEU A 245 -5.79 22.90 13.30
CA LEU A 245 -6.21 21.53 13.56
C LEU A 245 -6.23 21.15 15.05
N LEU A 246 -5.58 21.90 15.96
CA LEU A 246 -5.75 21.73 17.41
C LEU A 246 -7.20 21.96 17.87
N HIS A 247 -7.98 22.71 17.09
CA HIS A 247 -9.40 22.97 17.35
C HIS A 247 -10.34 22.03 16.58
N HIS A 248 -9.80 21.00 15.90
CA HIS A 248 -10.61 20.05 15.14
C HIS A 248 -11.55 19.24 16.05
N PRO A 249 -12.80 18.94 15.62
CA PRO A 249 -13.75 18.21 16.45
C PRO A 249 -13.28 16.79 16.78
N ASP A 250 -12.59 16.14 15.84
CA ASP A 250 -12.08 14.79 16.00
C ASP A 250 -10.88 14.70 16.96
N THR A 251 -10.97 13.80 17.94
CA THR A 251 -9.93 13.62 18.97
C THR A 251 -8.63 13.05 18.41
N GLU A 252 -8.70 12.08 17.50
CA GLU A 252 -7.50 11.44 16.92
C GLU A 252 -6.70 12.45 16.09
N VAL A 253 -7.37 13.32 15.33
CA VAL A 253 -6.71 14.43 14.62
C VAL A 253 -5.92 15.31 15.60
N LYS A 254 -6.53 15.73 16.72
CA LYS A 254 -5.86 16.56 17.72
C LYS A 254 -4.67 15.85 18.36
N GLU A 255 -4.81 14.57 18.70
CA GLU A 255 -3.73 13.76 19.25
C GLU A 255 -2.53 13.68 18.30
N GLN A 256 -2.76 13.46 17.01
CA GLN A 256 -1.67 13.45 16.03
C GLN A 256 -1.02 14.83 15.86
N VAL A 257 -1.80 15.92 15.89
CA VAL A 257 -1.25 17.28 15.86
C VAL A 257 -0.36 17.55 17.07
N VAL A 258 -0.82 17.23 18.29
CA VAL A 258 -0.03 17.37 19.51
C VAL A 258 1.26 16.56 19.40
N ARG A 259 1.17 15.31 18.93
CA ARG A 259 2.32 14.45 18.70
C ARG A 259 3.36 15.07 17.74
N ILE A 260 2.96 15.86 16.75
CA ILE A 260 3.89 16.56 15.84
C ILE A 260 4.53 17.80 16.49
N LEU A 261 3.81 18.47 17.39
CA LEU A 261 4.27 19.70 18.05
C LEU A 261 5.16 19.44 19.27
N THR A 262 5.08 18.26 19.88
CA THR A 262 5.83 17.91 21.09
C THR A 262 7.05 17.01 20.85
N GLN A 263 7.34 16.68 19.58
CA GLN A 263 8.51 15.89 19.18
C GLN A 263 9.76 16.74 19.01
#